data_AF-A0A7V8WIK4-F1
#
_entry.id   AF-A0A7V8WIK4-F1
#
_cell.length_a   1.000
_cell.length_b   1.000
_cell.length_c   1.000
_cell.angle_alpha   90.00
_cell.angle_beta   90.00
_cell.angle_gamma   90.00
#
_symmetry.space_group_name_H-M   'P 1'
#
loop_
_entity.id
_entity.type
_entity.pdbx_description
1 polymer ?
#
loop_
_entity_poly.entity_id
_entity_poly.type
_entity_poly.pdbx_seq_one_letter_code
_entity_poly.pdbx_strand_id
1 'polypeptide(L)' 'LAKLLKPLGVRVTRIAMGVPVGSDLEYADEVTMHKAMEGRREV' A
#
# COMPACT_ATOMS: atom_id res chain seq x y z
N LEU A 1 -12.16 -6.07 7.78
CA LEU A 1 -12.55 -4.80 8.47
C LEU A 1 -13.21 -3.77 7.55
N ALA A 2 -12.59 -3.31 6.46
CA ALA A 2 -13.15 -2.22 5.65
C ALA A 2 -14.60 -2.43 5.16
N LYS A 3 -14.98 -3.66 4.76
CA LYS A 3 -16.37 -3.99 4.38
C LYS A 3 -17.37 -3.86 5.54
N LEU A 4 -16.94 -4.11 6.78
CA LEU A 4 -17.77 -4.02 7.98
C LEU A 4 -17.94 -2.58 8.46
N LEU A 5 -16.97 -1.71 8.17
CA LEU A 5 -16.99 -0.29 8.55
C LEU A 5 -17.71 0.59 7.52
N LYS A 6 -17.96 0.07 6.31
CA LYS A 6 -18.61 0.78 5.20
C LYS A 6 -20.02 1.33 5.55
N PRO A 7 -20.88 0.59 6.29
CA PRO A 7 -22.20 1.09 6.68
C PRO A 7 -22.17 2.20 7.75
N LEU A 8 -21.05 2.37 8.47
CA LEU A 8 -20.94 3.33 9.58
C LEU A 8 -20.64 4.78 9.11
N GLY A 9 -20.53 5.01 7.79
CA GLY A 9 -20.29 6.35 7.23
C GLY A 9 -18.92 6.95 7.56
N VAL A 10 -18.02 6.20 8.22
CA VAL A 10 -16.70 6.66 8.59
C VAL A 10 -15.71 6.53 7.43
N ARG A 11 -14.80 7.50 7.30
CA ARG A 11 -13.74 7.47 6.29
C ARG A 11 -12.71 6.40 6.66
N VAL A 12 -12.64 5.33 5.88
CA VAL A 12 -11.64 4.27 6.04
C VAL A 12 -10.54 4.44 5.01
N THR A 13 -9.32 4.67 5.46
CA THR A 13 -8.11 4.72 4.62
C THR A 13 -7.17 3.58 4.97
N ARG A 14 -6.32 3.17 4.02
CA ARG A 14 -5.27 2.16 4.22
C ARG A 14 -3.92 2.85 4.04
N ILE A 15 -2.97 2.53 4.92
CA ILE A 15 -1.58 2.99 4.82
C ILE A 15 -1.01 2.49 3.49
N ALA A 16 -0.21 3.33 2.82
CA ALA A 16 0.46 2.93 1.58
C ALA A 16 1.30 1.66 1.80
N MET A 17 1.29 0.78 0.80
CA MET A 17 2.07 -0.46 0.79
C MET A 17 3.09 -0.35 -0.34
N GLY A 18 4.37 -0.52 -0.04
CA GLY A 18 5.44 -0.41 -1.01
C GLY A 18 6.81 -0.48 -0.35
N VAL A 19 7.86 -0.19 -1.12
CA VAL A 19 9.25 -0.25 -0.66
C VAL A 19 9.51 0.85 0.38
N PRO A 20 10.12 0.53 1.55
CA PRO A 20 10.46 1.53 2.54
C PRO A 20 11.52 2.52 2.01
N VAL A 21 11.45 3.77 2.48
CA VAL A 21 12.45 4.80 2.16
C VAL A 21 13.82 4.36 2.70
N GLY A 22 14.81 4.22 1.82
CA GLY A 22 16.17 3.80 2.18
C GLY A 22 16.40 2.27 2.16
N SER A 23 15.43 1.47 1.71
CA SER A 23 15.65 0.04 1.45
C SER A 23 16.37 -0.16 0.12
N ASP A 24 17.36 -1.05 0.09
CA ASP A 24 17.89 -1.54 -1.17
C ASP A 24 16.84 -2.42 -1.86
N LEU A 25 16.70 -2.21 -3.17
CA LEU A 25 15.71 -2.94 -3.99
C LEU A 25 15.94 -4.46 -3.95
N GLU A 26 17.19 -4.86 -3.72
CA GLU A 26 17.66 -6.24 -3.69
C GLU A 26 17.10 -7.08 -2.52
N TYR A 27 16.54 -6.41 -1.50
CA TYR A 27 15.94 -7.06 -0.32
C TYR A 27 14.41 -6.88 -0.23
N ALA A 28 13.81 -6.15 -1.18
CA ALA A 28 12.37 -6.04 -1.26
C ALA A 28 11.79 -7.33 -1.83
N ASP A 29 10.90 -7.98 -1.10
CA ASP A 29 10.19 -9.16 -1.60
C ASP A 29 9.36 -8.80 -2.84
N GLU A 30 9.25 -9.72 -3.79
CA GLU A 30 8.56 -9.51 -5.07
C GLU A 30 7.11 -9.01 -4.88
N VAL A 31 6.46 -9.41 -3.78
CA VAL A 31 5.09 -9.00 -3.44
C VAL A 31 5.04 -7.51 -3.06
N THR A 32 6.02 -7.02 -2.30
CA THR A 32 6.18 -5.58 -1.99
C THR A 32 6.45 -4.77 -3.24
N MET A 33 7.30 -5.26 -4.14
CA MET A 33 7.58 -4.60 -5.43
C MET A 33 6.35 -4.50 -6.32
N HIS A 34 5.61 -5.59 -6.44
CA HIS A 34 4.39 -5.62 -7.25
C HIS A 34 3.36 -4.59 -6.72
N LYS A 35 3.13 -4.55 -5.41
CA LYS A 35 2.22 -3.59 -4.76
C LYS A 35 2.69 -2.14 -4.89
N ALA A 36 4.00 -1.89 -4.81
CA ALA A 36 4.57 -0.56 -5.01
C ALA A 36 4.34 -0.06 -6.44
N MET A 37 4.50 -0.94 -7.43
CA MET A 37 4.29 -0.61 -8.85
C MET A 37 2.81 -0.42 -9.19
N GLU A 38 1.91 -1.25 -8.67
CA GLU A 38 0.46 -1.07 -8.83
C GLU A 38 -0.04 0.24 -8.19
N GLY A 39 0.58 0.67 -7.09
CA GLY A 39 0.26 1.91 -6.38
C GLY A 39 0.97 3.16 -6.91
N ARG A 40 1.81 3.05 -7.94
CA ARG A 40 2.63 4.15 -8.46
C ARG A 40 1.75 5.22 -9.09
N ARG A 41 1.65 6.38 -8.44
CA ARG A 41 1.06 7.59 -9.03
C ARG A 41 2.18 8.39 -9.70
N GLU A 42 1.91 8.95 -10.87
CA GLU A 42 2.75 10.02 -11.42
C GLU A 42 2.75 11.20 -10.44
N VAL A 43 3.91 11.85 -10.33
CA VAL A 43 4.15 12.95 -9.39
C VAL A 43 3.54 14.24 -9.94
#